data_AF-A0A7X3KP43-F1
#
_entry.id   AF-A0A7X3KP43-F1
#
_cell.length_a   1.000
_cell.length_b   1.000
_cell.length_c   1.000
_cell.angle_alpha   90.00
_cell.angle_beta   90.00
_cell.angle_gamma   90.00
#
_symmetry.space_group_name_H-M   'P 1'
#
loop_
_entity.id
_entity.type
_entity.pdbx_description
1 polymer ?
#
loop_
_entity_poly.entity_id
_entity_poly.type
_entity_poly.pdbx_seq_one_letter_code
_entity_poly.pdbx_strand_id
1 'polypeptide(L)'
;MTNAFDTKQITNQFESMFSGPARAYAELSVNYTEKLVNAQQDAVKAYSETSLAQLRNLMNVKDAEGLREYMEGQQQVAKDLTERLKGDAEKVVALQQDFVKDSQKLTEENVKQTQKTADTTAKTAKSA
;
A
#
# COMPACT_ATOMS: atom_id res chain seq x y z
N MET A 1 21.99 -4.08 -44.47
CA MET A 1 20.65 -4.21 -43.85
C MET A 1 20.79 -4.23 -42.32
N THR A 2 21.51 -3.26 -41.75
CA THR A 2 22.03 -3.35 -40.37
C THR A 2 21.29 -2.42 -39.40
N ASN A 3 20.67 -1.33 -39.88
CA ASN A 3 20.13 -0.29 -38.99
C ASN A 3 18.86 -0.66 -38.20
N ALA A 4 18.01 -1.54 -38.73
CA ALA A 4 16.72 -1.85 -38.07
C ALA A 4 16.88 -2.86 -36.91
N PHE A 5 17.90 -3.71 -36.96
CA PHE A 5 18.17 -4.70 -35.92
C PHE A 5 18.84 -4.05 -34.70
N ASP A 6 19.86 -3.20 -34.93
CA ASP A 6 20.53 -2.43 -33.88
C ASP A 6 19.58 -1.48 -33.15
N THR A 7 18.69 -0.79 -33.87
CA THR A 7 17.73 0.14 -33.25
C THR A 7 16.77 -0.61 -32.30
N LYS A 8 16.23 -1.76 -32.71
CA LYS A 8 15.33 -2.57 -31.84
C LYS A 8 16.05 -3.10 -30.61
N GLN A 9 17.30 -3.54 -30.75
CA GLN A 9 18.09 -4.03 -29.63
C GLN A 9 18.41 -2.91 -28.62
N ILE A 10 18.76 -1.72 -29.10
CA ILE A 10 18.98 -0.54 -28.26
C ILE A 10 17.68 -0.12 -27.56
N THR A 11 16.54 -0.09 -28.27
CA THR A 11 15.25 0.21 -27.66
C THR A 11 14.87 -0.80 -26.58
N ASN A 12 15.07 -2.10 -26.83
CA ASN A 12 14.77 -3.14 -25.84
C ASN A 12 15.70 -3.05 -24.60
N GLN A 13 16.98 -2.73 -24.79
CA GLN A 13 17.89 -2.49 -23.67
C GLN A 13 17.47 -1.27 -22.85
N PHE A 14 17.15 -0.15 -23.51
CA PHE A 14 16.66 1.04 -22.83
C PHE A 14 15.36 0.78 -22.07
N GLU A 15 14.42 0.07 -22.69
CA GLU A 15 13.16 -0.32 -22.07
C GLU A 15 13.43 -1.15 -20.80
N SER A 16 14.33 -2.14 -20.89
CA SER A 16 14.65 -3.06 -19.79
C SER A 16 15.47 -2.43 -18.66
N MET A 17 16.34 -1.46 -18.95
CA MET A 17 17.24 -0.86 -17.97
C MET A 17 16.64 0.37 -17.28
N PHE A 18 15.70 1.07 -17.94
CA PHE A 18 15.19 2.35 -17.45
C PHE A 18 13.67 2.36 -17.32
N SER A 19 12.94 2.09 -18.39
CA SER A 19 11.47 2.25 -18.40
C SER A 19 10.74 1.20 -17.55
N GLY A 20 11.19 -0.06 -17.59
CA GLY A 20 10.62 -1.17 -16.84
C GLY A 20 10.73 -0.93 -15.34
N PRO A 21 11.94 -0.67 -14.81
CA PRO A 21 12.13 -0.26 -13.43
C PRO A 21 11.25 0.94 -13.04
N ALA A 22 11.20 1.99 -13.87
CA ALA A 22 10.39 3.17 -13.59
C ALA A 22 8.89 2.86 -13.50
N ARG A 23 8.35 2.04 -14.42
CA ARG A 23 6.95 1.60 -14.38
C ARG A 23 6.65 0.76 -13.14
N ALA A 24 7.54 -0.16 -12.79
CA ALA A 24 7.37 -1.00 -11.61
C ALA A 24 7.36 -0.19 -10.29
N TYR A 25 8.20 0.84 -10.17
CA TYR A 25 8.14 1.76 -9.02
C TYR A 25 6.87 2.62 -9.01
N ALA A 26 6.37 3.03 -10.18
CA ALA A 26 5.11 3.74 -10.29
C ALA A 26 3.93 2.86 -9.86
N GLU A 27 3.89 1.60 -10.31
CA GLU A 27 2.91 0.60 -9.88
C GLU A 27 2.95 0.36 -8.37
N LEU A 28 4.14 0.22 -7.79
CA LEU A 28 4.32 0.05 -6.35
C LEU A 28 3.75 1.26 -5.58
N SER A 29 4.02 2.47 -6.06
CA SER A 29 3.55 3.72 -5.44
C SER A 29 2.03 3.86 -5.54
N VAL A 30 1.43 3.49 -6.68
CA VAL A 30 -0.03 3.47 -6.86
C VAL A 30 -0.66 2.44 -5.93
N ASN A 31 -0.12 1.22 -5.85
CA ASN A 31 -0.64 0.17 -4.96
C ASN A 31 -0.58 0.58 -3.49
N TYR A 32 0.54 1.17 -3.06
CA TYR A 32 0.68 1.70 -1.70
C TYR A 32 -0.35 2.79 -1.40
N THR A 33 -0.54 3.72 -2.34
CA THR A 33 -1.54 4.80 -2.21
C THR A 33 -2.96 4.25 -2.14
N GLU A 34 -3.31 3.29 -2.98
CA GLU A 34 -4.62 2.63 -2.97
C GLU A 34 -4.88 1.95 -1.62
N LYS A 35 -3.91 1.22 -1.08
CA LYS A 35 -4.01 0.57 0.22
C LYS A 35 -4.16 1.59 1.37
N LEU A 36 -3.44 2.71 1.33
CA LEU A 36 -3.58 3.80 2.30
C LEU A 36 -4.97 4.45 2.24
N VAL A 37 -5.47 4.72 1.04
CA VAL A 37 -6.80 5.31 0.83
C VAL A 37 -7.88 4.35 1.36
N ASN A 38 -7.76 3.05 1.08
CA ASN A 38 -8.67 2.05 1.63
C ASN A 38 -8.62 1.99 3.17
N ALA A 39 -7.42 2.08 3.77
CA ALA A 39 -7.28 2.16 5.21
C ALA A 39 -7.97 3.41 5.81
N GLN A 40 -7.84 4.57 5.16
CA GLN A 40 -8.52 5.80 5.58
C GLN A 40 -10.05 5.69 5.43
N GLN A 41 -10.55 5.11 4.35
CA GLN A 41 -11.99 4.89 4.16
C GLN A 41 -12.56 3.94 5.21
N ASP A 42 -11.87 2.84 5.51
CA ASP A 42 -12.27 1.89 6.55
C ASP A 42 -12.35 2.58 7.93
N ALA A 43 -11.36 3.41 8.25
CA ALA A 43 -11.34 4.20 9.48
C ALA A 43 -12.53 5.15 9.55
N VAL A 44 -12.73 5.99 8.52
CA VAL A 44 -13.84 6.96 8.45
C VAL A 44 -15.20 6.27 8.62
N LYS A 45 -15.42 5.16 7.92
CA LYS A 45 -16.67 4.40 7.99
C LYS A 45 -16.96 3.97 9.43
N ALA A 46 -15.99 3.36 10.08
CA ALA A 46 -16.21 2.83 11.42
C ALA A 46 -16.31 3.90 12.50
N TYR A 47 -15.52 4.97 12.45
CA TYR A 47 -15.69 6.08 13.39
C TYR A 47 -17.09 6.71 13.23
N SER A 48 -17.57 6.85 11.99
CA SER A 48 -18.93 7.32 11.71
C SER A 48 -20.01 6.37 12.22
N GLU A 49 -19.85 5.06 12.01
CA GLU A 49 -20.76 4.03 12.54
C GLU A 49 -20.83 4.09 14.07
N THR A 50 -19.69 4.20 14.75
CA THR A 50 -19.63 4.35 16.21
C THR A 50 -20.33 5.62 16.67
N SER A 51 -20.05 6.77 16.05
CA SER A 51 -20.71 8.03 16.40
C SER A 51 -22.23 7.98 16.19
N LEU A 52 -22.70 7.40 15.09
CA LEU A 52 -24.13 7.22 14.83
C LEU A 52 -24.78 6.25 15.81
N ALA A 53 -24.08 5.18 16.20
CA ALA A 53 -24.54 4.28 17.25
C ALA A 53 -24.68 4.98 18.60
N GLN A 54 -23.68 5.78 19.00
CA GLN A 54 -23.74 6.57 20.23
C GLN A 54 -24.89 7.58 20.22
N LEU A 55 -25.10 8.28 19.09
CA LEU A 55 -26.22 9.20 18.95
C LEU A 55 -27.57 8.49 19.10
N ARG A 56 -27.74 7.32 18.48
CA ARG A 56 -28.97 6.51 18.65
C ARG A 56 -29.17 6.05 20.08
N ASN A 57 -28.12 5.59 20.75
CA ASN A 57 -28.18 5.17 22.15
C ASN A 57 -28.57 6.34 23.06
N LEU A 58 -27.99 7.52 22.84
CA LEU A 58 -28.33 8.73 23.58
C LEU A 58 -29.79 9.15 23.35
N MET A 59 -30.29 9.10 22.12
CA MET A 59 -31.70 9.41 21.82
C MET A 59 -32.69 8.44 22.47
N ASN A 60 -32.26 7.23 22.83
CA ASN A 60 -33.09 6.25 23.52
C ASN A 60 -33.15 6.46 25.04
N VAL A 61 -32.35 7.37 25.61
CA VAL A 61 -32.38 7.72 27.02
C VAL A 61 -33.65 8.51 27.33
N LYS A 62 -34.47 7.98 28.24
CA LYS A 62 -35.78 8.57 28.61
C LYS A 62 -35.81 9.18 30.01
N ASP A 63 -34.88 8.79 30.87
CA ASP A 63 -34.84 9.13 32.28
C ASP A 63 -33.41 9.02 32.85
N ALA A 64 -33.29 9.25 34.15
CA ALA A 64 -32.01 9.22 34.87
C ALA A 64 -31.36 7.82 34.92
N GLU A 65 -32.15 6.75 34.88
CA GLU A 65 -31.64 5.38 34.86
C GLU A 65 -31.04 5.05 33.49
N GLY A 66 -31.73 5.38 32.40
CA GLY A 66 -31.18 5.26 31.05
C GLY A 66 -29.92 6.11 30.83
N LEU A 67 -29.84 7.29 31.45
CA LEU A 67 -28.62 8.12 31.40
C LEU A 67 -27.45 7.44 32.12
N ARG A 68 -27.73 6.81 33.27
CA ARG A 68 -26.72 6.06 34.02
C ARG A 68 -26.21 4.87 33.19
N GLU A 69 -27.09 4.08 32.60
CA GLU A 69 -26.73 2.95 31.73
C GLU A 69 -25.90 3.41 30.53
N TYR A 70 -26.29 4.51 29.88
CA TYR A 70 -25.52 5.11 28.78
C TYR A 70 -24.09 5.46 29.21
N MET A 71 -23.94 6.06 30.40
CA MET A 71 -22.63 6.45 30.95
C MET A 71 -21.78 5.23 31.33
N GLU A 72 -22.38 4.18 31.89
CA GLU A 72 -21.70 2.91 32.16
C GLU A 72 -21.22 2.27 30.84
N GLY A 73 -22.01 2.36 29.77
CA GLY A 73 -21.65 1.88 28.43
C GLY A 73 -20.51 2.66 27.76
N GLN A 74 -20.27 3.93 28.11
CA GLN A 74 -19.20 4.74 27.50
C GLN A 74 -17.80 4.15 27.71
N GLN A 75 -17.59 3.43 28.82
CA GLN A 75 -16.30 2.79 29.09
C GLN A 75 -15.97 1.74 28.01
N GLN A 76 -16.96 0.95 27.58
CA GLN A 76 -16.77 -0.04 26.52
C GLN A 76 -16.51 0.64 25.18
N VAL A 77 -17.24 1.71 24.86
CA VAL A 77 -17.05 2.50 23.63
C VAL A 77 -15.64 3.08 23.57
N ALA A 78 -15.14 3.63 24.68
CA ALA A 78 -13.78 4.14 24.76
C ALA A 78 -12.73 3.04 24.55
N LYS A 79 -12.98 1.84 25.09
CA LYS A 79 -12.12 0.68 24.87
C LYS A 79 -12.10 0.26 23.41
N ASP A 80 -13.26 0.13 22.78
CA ASP A 80 -13.40 -0.27 21.37
C ASP A 80 -12.72 0.74 20.43
N LEU A 81 -12.90 2.04 20.69
CA LEU A 81 -12.22 3.11 19.94
C LEU A 81 -10.70 3.05 20.11
N THR A 82 -10.21 2.74 21.31
CA THR A 82 -8.77 2.61 21.57
C THR A 82 -8.17 1.40 20.87
N GLU A 83 -8.84 0.25 20.95
CA GLU A 83 -8.43 -0.97 20.25
C GLU A 83 -8.41 -0.76 18.73
N ARG A 84 -9.43 -0.07 18.21
CA ARG A 84 -9.50 0.29 16.81
C ARG A 84 -8.37 1.24 16.39
N LEU A 85 -8.14 2.31 17.14
CA LEU A 85 -7.05 3.26 16.86
C LEU A 85 -5.70 2.55 16.80
N LYS A 86 -5.45 1.62 17.73
CA LYS A 86 -4.26 0.78 17.72
C LYS A 86 -4.19 -0.07 16.44
N GLY A 87 -5.28 -0.74 16.07
CA GLY A 87 -5.34 -1.54 14.84
C GLY A 87 -5.13 -0.71 13.56
N ASP A 88 -5.68 0.50 13.50
CA ASP A 88 -5.47 1.43 12.38
C ASP A 88 -3.99 1.84 12.28
N ALA A 89 -3.33 2.11 13.41
CA ALA A 89 -1.90 2.41 13.45
C ALA A 89 -1.05 1.21 13.01
N GLU A 90 -1.36 0.01 13.49
CA GLU A 90 -0.69 -1.24 13.08
C GLU A 90 -0.86 -1.48 11.57
N LYS A 91 -2.04 -1.20 11.00
CA LYS A 91 -2.30 -1.31 9.56
C LYS A 91 -1.41 -0.36 8.76
N VAL A 92 -1.28 0.91 9.17
CA VAL A 92 -0.40 1.87 8.49
C VAL A 92 1.07 1.44 8.57
N VAL A 93 1.52 0.95 9.73
CA VAL A 93 2.89 0.44 9.89
C VAL A 93 3.14 -0.76 8.98
N ALA A 94 2.19 -1.70 8.90
CA ALA A 94 2.29 -2.85 8.00
C ALA A 94 2.38 -2.42 6.53
N LEU A 95 1.57 -1.45 6.10
CA LEU A 95 1.64 -0.90 4.74
C LEU A 95 3.02 -0.30 4.42
N GLN A 96 3.60 0.42 5.38
CA GLN A 96 4.94 0.99 5.21
C GLN A 96 6.03 -0.10 5.13
N GLN A 97 5.91 -1.16 5.92
CA GLN A 97 6.82 -2.31 5.88
C GLN A 97 6.72 -3.05 4.55
N ASP A 98 5.50 -3.27 4.05
CA ASP A 98 5.26 -3.89 2.74
C ASP A 98 5.88 -3.06 1.62
N PHE A 99 5.68 -1.74 1.62
CA PHE A 99 6.29 -0.86 0.61
C PHE A 99 7.82 -0.93 0.60
N VAL A 100 8.46 -0.95 1.78
CA VAL A 100 9.93 -1.08 1.89
C VAL A 100 10.39 -2.44 1.36
N LYS A 101 9.71 -3.52 1.75
CA LYS A 101 10.03 -4.88 1.32
C LYS A 101 9.89 -5.04 -0.19
N ASP A 102 8.81 -4.53 -0.76
CA ASP A 102 8.55 -4.61 -2.20
C ASP A 102 9.54 -3.72 -2.99
N SER A 103 9.92 -2.56 -2.45
CA SER A 103 10.98 -1.71 -3.02
C SER A 103 12.34 -2.39 -3.05
N GLN A 104 12.71 -3.09 -1.97
CA GLN A 104 13.95 -3.88 -1.90
C GLN A 104 13.92 -5.01 -2.92
N LYS A 105 12.83 -5.76 -2.99
CA LYS A 105 12.65 -6.84 -3.97
C LYS A 105 12.76 -6.33 -5.41
N LEU A 106 12.12 -5.21 -5.73
CA LEU A 106 12.20 -4.60 -7.05
C LEU A 106 13.64 -4.19 -7.39
N THR A 107 14.38 -3.65 -6.41
CA THR A 107 15.80 -3.32 -6.59
C THR A 107 16.63 -4.57 -6.91
N GLU A 108 16.46 -5.65 -6.15
CA GLU A 108 17.15 -6.92 -6.40
C GLU A 108 16.84 -7.50 -7.78
N GLU A 109 15.57 -7.45 -8.20
CA GLU A 109 15.12 -7.91 -9.52
C GLU A 109 15.76 -7.08 -10.65
N ASN A 110 15.80 -5.76 -10.51
CA ASN A 110 16.43 -4.86 -11.47
C ASN A 110 17.94 -5.11 -11.61
N VAL A 111 18.65 -5.35 -10.50
CA VAL A 111 20.09 -5.71 -10.52
C VAL A 111 20.30 -7.03 -11.25
N LYS A 112 19.50 -8.06 -10.94
CA LYS A 112 19.58 -9.38 -11.61
C LYS A 112 19.28 -9.27 -13.11
N GLN A 113 18.28 -8.45 -13.49
CA GLN A 113 17.92 -8.24 -14.90
C GLN A 113 19.02 -7.49 -15.67
N THR A 114 19.65 -6.50 -15.04
CA THR A 114 20.79 -5.76 -15.62
C THR A 114 21.99 -6.68 -15.83
N GLN A 115 22.33 -7.52 -14.85
CA GLN A 115 23.40 -8.51 -14.97
C GLN A 115 23.14 -9.50 -16.12
N LYS A 116 21.92 -10.05 -16.21
CA LYS A 116 21.53 -10.94 -17.33
C LYS A 116 21.67 -10.26 -18.70
N THR A 117 21.30 -8.98 -18.80
CA THR A 117 21.38 -8.22 -20.05
C THR A 117 22.84 -7.95 -20.44
N ALA A 118 23.69 -7.61 -19.47
CA ALA A 118 25.12 -7.45 -19.67
C ALA A 118 25.79 -8.76 -20.13
N ASP A 119 25.47 -9.88 -19.49
CA ASP A 119 25.98 -11.21 -19.87
C ASP A 119 25.55 -11.63 -21.28
N THR A 120 24.29 -11.35 -21.64
CA THR A 120 23.75 -11.67 -22.98
C THR A 120 24.43 -10.81 -24.05
N THR A 121 24.67 -9.52 -23.75
CA THR A 121 25.37 -8.60 -24.66
C THR A 121 26.82 -9.02 -24.85
N ALA A 122 27.52 -9.38 -23.77
CA ALA A 122 28.91 -9.85 -23.83
C ALA A 122 29.06 -11.17 -24.60
N LYS A 123 28.08 -12.08 -24.49
CA LYS A 123 28.04 -13.33 -25.28
C LYS A 123 27.78 -13.04 -26.76
N THR A 124 26.82 -12.17 -27.07
CA THR A 124 26.46 -11.81 -28.45
C THR A 124 27.64 -11.13 -29.17
N ALA A 125 28.36 -10.24 -28.48
CA ALA A 125 29.55 -9.55 -29.00
C ALA A 125 30.76 -10.47 -29.22
N LYS A 126 30.84 -11.62 -28.52
CA LYS A 126 31.88 -12.63 -28.74
C LYS A 126 31.57 -13.61 -29.88
N SER A 127 30.31 -13.68 -30.30
CA SER A 127 29.83 -14.57 -31.37
C SER A 127 29.58 -13.87 -32.71
N ALA A 128 29.72 -12.55 -32.77
CA ALA A 128 29.71 -11.73 -33.98
C ALA A 128 31.15 -11.47 -34.46
#